data_AF-A0A951PQJ5-F1
#
_entry.id   AF-A0A951PQJ5-F1
#
_cell.length_a   1.000
_cell.length_b   1.000
_cell.length_c   1.000
_cell.angle_alpha   90.00
_cell.angle_beta   90.00
_cell.angle_gamma   90.00
#
_symmetry.space_group_name_H-M   'P 1'
#
loop_
_entity.id
_entity.type
_entity.pdbx_description
1 polymer ?
#
loop_
_entity_poly.entity_id
_entity_poly.type
_entity_poly.pdbx_seq_one_letter_code
_entity_poly.pdbx_strand_id
1 'polypeptide(L)' 'MSSLEKRLEAFRQLPLRAQLALIASSRANPVLGKNQEYIEGLERVHAECLQASTPQQKSAYEKAKANLTSN' A
#
# COMPACT_ATOMS: atom_id res chain seq x y z
N MET A 1 -17.90 -5.59 -10.66
CA MET A 1 -16.67 -5.49 -9.87
C MET A 1 -16.21 -6.86 -9.44
N SER A 2 -15.02 -7.23 -9.89
CA SER A 2 -14.29 -8.45 -9.56
C SER A 2 -13.83 -8.45 -8.09
N SER A 3 -13.50 -9.63 -7.56
CA SER A 3 -13.00 -9.79 -6.18
C SER A 3 -11.73 -8.98 -5.91
N LEU A 4 -10.87 -8.83 -6.92
CA LEU A 4 -9.67 -8.01 -6.87
C LEU A 4 -9.99 -6.51 -6.72
N GLU A 5 -10.90 -5.98 -7.55
CA GLU A 5 -11.29 -4.56 -7.53
C GLU A 5 -11.81 -4.16 -6.15
N LYS A 6 -12.69 -4.98 -5.54
CA LYS A 6 -13.22 -4.72 -4.19
C LYS A 6 -12.12 -4.66 -3.13
N ARG A 7 -11.09 -5.49 -3.25
CA ARG A 7 -9.94 -5.48 -2.32
C ARG A 7 -9.09 -4.23 -2.51
N LEU A 8 -8.89 -3.78 -3.75
CA LEU A 8 -8.17 -2.55 -4.05
C LEU A 8 -8.92 -1.30 -3.58
N GLU A 9 -10.26 -1.30 -3.68
CA GLU A 9 -11.07 -0.22 -3.12
C GLU A 9 -11.01 -0.16 -1.60
N ALA A 10 -11.13 -1.30 -0.92
CA ALA A 10 -10.97 -1.37 0.53
C ALA A 10 -9.56 -0.90 0.96
N PHE A 11 -8.53 -1.28 0.21
CA PHE A 11 -7.16 -0.83 0.42
C PHE A 11 -7.00 0.69 0.29
N ARG A 12 -7.67 1.31 -0.71
CA ARG A 12 -7.65 2.76 -0.92
C ARG A 12 -8.13 3.56 0.28
N GLN A 13 -9.06 3.01 1.07
CA GLN A 13 -9.61 3.67 2.26
C GLN A 13 -8.67 3.62 3.48
N LEU A 14 -7.59 2.84 3.42
CA LEU A 14 -6.64 2.72 4.53
C LEU A 14 -5.73 3.97 4.62
N PRO A 15 -5.29 4.34 5.84
CA PRO A 15 -4.25 5.35 6.01
C PRO A 15 -2.96 4.96 5.27
N LEU A 16 -2.23 5.93 4.70
CA LEU A 16 -1.00 5.69 3.93
C LEU A 16 0.03 4.78 4.62
N ARG A 17 0.20 4.92 5.94
CA ARG A 17 1.08 4.05 6.73
C ARG A 17 0.65 2.57 6.72
N ALA A 18 -0.67 2.32 6.77
CA ALA A 18 -1.24 0.99 6.77
C ALA A 18 -1.18 0.39 5.36
N GLN A 19 -1.37 1.24 4.33
CA GLN A 19 -1.18 0.83 2.95
C GLN A 19 0.26 0.34 2.70
N LEU A 20 1.26 1.08 3.20
CA LEU A 20 2.67 0.71 3.08
C LEU A 20 2.98 -0.63 3.78
N ALA A 21 2.52 -0.80 5.02
CA ALA A 21 2.71 -2.04 5.76
C ALA A 21 2.03 -3.23 5.09
N LEU A 22 0.85 -3.04 4.50
CA LEU A 22 0.14 -4.10 3.78
C LEU A 22 0.89 -4.48 2.49
N ILE A 23 1.41 -3.53 1.72
CA ILE A 23 2.23 -3.82 0.53
C ILE A 23 3.45 -4.64 0.92
N ALA A 24 4.19 -4.20 1.95
CA ALA A 24 5.36 -4.93 2.44
C ALA A 24 5.01 -6.36 2.89
N SER A 25 3.93 -6.50 3.65
CA SER A 25 3.45 -7.81 4.13
C SER A 25 2.98 -8.70 2.98
N SER A 26 2.33 -8.13 1.97
CA SER A 26 1.83 -8.87 0.80
C SER A 26 2.98 -9.36 -0.08
N ARG A 27 4.05 -8.57 -0.21
CA ARG A 27 5.29 -8.96 -0.90
C ARG A 27 6.03 -10.07 -0.15
N ALA A 28 6.12 -9.98 1.17
CA ALA A 28 6.76 -11.00 2.00
C ALA A 28 5.96 -12.30 2.10
N ASN A 29 4.66 -12.26 1.76
CA ASN A 29 3.79 -13.44 1.83
C ASN A 29 4.07 -14.40 0.65
N PRO A 30 4.28 -15.70 0.90
CA PRO A 30 4.69 -16.66 -0.14
C PRO A 30 3.60 -16.97 -1.18
N VAL A 31 2.34 -16.63 -0.91
CA VAL A 31 1.22 -16.79 -1.83
C VAL A 31 0.90 -15.48 -2.54
N LEU A 32 0.68 -14.41 -1.77
CA LEU A 32 0.29 -13.11 -2.33
C LEU A 32 1.44 -12.45 -3.10
N GLY A 33 2.69 -12.64 -2.67
CA GLY A 33 3.87 -12.10 -3.36
C GLY A 33 4.08 -12.69 -4.76
N LYS A 34 3.47 -13.84 -5.06
CA LYS A 34 3.47 -14.43 -6.41
C LYS A 34 2.37 -13.86 -7.31
N ASN A 35 1.38 -13.17 -6.75
CA ASN A 35 0.31 -12.54 -7.51
C ASN A 35 0.72 -11.13 -7.90
N GLN A 36 1.45 -11.03 -9.02
CA GLN A 36 2.00 -9.76 -9.49
C GLN A 36 0.90 -8.72 -9.77
N GLU A 37 -0.21 -9.12 -10.40
CA GLU A 37 -1.35 -8.23 -10.69
C GLU A 37 -1.92 -7.60 -9.40
N TYR A 38 -2.01 -8.38 -8.32
CA TYR A 38 -2.45 -7.86 -7.02
C TYR A 38 -1.45 -6.87 -6.43
N ILE A 39 -0.15 -7.20 -6.44
CA ILE A 39 0.89 -6.33 -5.89
C ILE A 39 0.96 -5.01 -6.67
N GLU A 40 0.98 -5.08 -8.01
CA GLU A 40 0.98 -3.91 -8.88
C GLU A 40 -0.27 -3.04 -8.68
N GLY A 41 -1.43 -3.67 -8.48
CA GLY A 41 -2.67 -2.98 -8.13
C GLY A 41 -2.56 -2.21 -6.81
N LEU A 42 -2.01 -2.83 -5.76
CA LEU A 42 -1.79 -2.16 -4.47
C LEU A 42 -0.82 -0.99 -4.62
N GLU A 43 0.30 -1.17 -5.32
CA GLU A 43 1.30 -0.11 -5.51
C GLU A 43 0.74 1.07 -6.30
N ARG A 44 -0.04 0.80 -7.35
CA ARG A 44 -0.70 1.84 -8.14
C ARG A 44 -1.67 2.65 -7.27
N VAL A 45 -2.57 1.98 -6.55
CA VAL A 45 -3.53 2.66 -5.67
C VAL A 45 -2.80 3.45 -4.58
N HIS A 46 -1.72 2.90 -4.04
CA HIS A 46 -0.91 3.58 -3.04
C HIS A 46 -0.25 4.86 -3.59
N ALA A 47 0.31 4.80 -4.81
CA ALA A 47 0.88 5.97 -5.47
C ALA A 47 -0.17 7.06 -5.73
N GLU A 48 -1.38 6.68 -6.17
CA GLU A 48 -2.51 7.60 -6.32
C GLU A 48 -2.87 8.27 -4.99
N CYS A 49 -2.97 7.48 -3.91
CA CYS A 49 -3.26 8.00 -2.58
C CYS A 49 -2.16 8.94 -2.08
N LEU A 50 -0.89 8.60 -2.34
CA LEU A 50 0.24 9.47 -2.01
C LEU A 50 0.17 10.79 -2.77
N GLN A 51 -0.11 10.78 -4.06
CA GLN A 51 -0.22 12.00 -4.86
C GLN A 51 -1.34 12.91 -4.34
N ALA A 52 -2.51 12.33 -4.03
CA ALA A 52 -3.68 13.06 -3.51
C ALA A 52 -3.56 13.48 -2.03
N SER A 53 -2.59 12.94 -1.29
CA SER A 53 -2.45 13.21 0.15
C SER A 53 -1.88 14.59 0.48
N THR A 54 -2.27 15.09 1.64
CA THR A 54 -1.77 16.36 2.19
C THR A 54 -0.30 16.26 2.63
N PRO A 55 0.43 17.40 2.73
CA PRO A 55 1.81 17.42 3.21
C PRO A 55 1.97 16.79 4.61
N GLN A 56 1.00 16.98 5.51
CA GLN A 56 1.04 16.36 6.84
C GLN A 56 0.95 14.83 6.76
N GLN A 57 0.08 14.30 5.92
CA GLN A 57 -0.07 12.86 5.70
C GLN A 57 1.19 12.26 5.05
N LYS A 58 1.80 12.97 4.09
CA LYS A 58 3.10 12.59 3.50
C LYS A 58 4.21 12.56 4.54
N SER A 59 4.29 13.56 5.41
CA SER A 59 5.30 13.58 6.47
C SER A 59 5.17 12.39 7.44
N ALA A 60 3.93 12.06 7.85
CA ALA A 60 3.67 10.87 8.66
C ALA A 60 4.02 9.57 7.93
N TYR A 61 3.75 9.50 6.62
CA TYR A 61 4.12 8.38 5.76
C TYR A 61 5.64 8.21 5.65
N GLU A 62 6.40 9.27 5.37
CA GLU A 62 7.87 9.21 5.26
C GLU A 62 8.53 8.75 6.57
N LYS A 63 8.03 9.21 7.72
CA LYS A 63 8.47 8.72 9.04
C LYS A 63 8.19 7.22 9.22
N ALA A 64 7.02 6.75 8.79
CA ALA A 64 6.67 5.34 8.88
C ALA A 64 7.51 4.48 7.91
N LYS A 65 7.82 5.00 6.72
CA LYS A 65 8.65 4.34 5.71
C LYS A 65 10.08 4.11 6.21
N ALA A 66 10.69 5.11 6.85
CA ALA A 66 12.03 4.98 7.43
C ALA A 66 12.13 3.82 8.44
N ASN A 67 11.08 3.59 9.22
CA ASN A 67 11.03 2.50 10.20
C ASN A 67 10.85 1.11 9.57
N LEU A 68 10.27 1.02 8.36
CA LEU A 68 10.05 -0.25 7.66
C LEU A 68 11.27 -0.72 6.85
N THR A 69 12.16 0.21 6.45
CA THR A 69 13.40 -0.10 5.70
C THR A 69 14.66 -0.21 6.56
N SER A 70 14.57 0.02 7.88
CA SER A 70 15.73 -0.01 8.79
C SER A 70 15.99 -1.40 9.40
N ASN A 71 15.71 -2.49 8.67
CA ASN A 71 15.97 -3.86 9.13
C ASN A 71 16.76 -4.64 8.08
#